data_AF-A0A7C4ITT7-F1
#
_entry.id   AF-A0A7C4ITT7-F1
#
_cell.length_a   1.000
_cell.length_b   1.000
_cell.length_c   1.000
_cell.angle_alpha   90.00
_cell.angle_beta   90.00
_cell.angle_gamma   90.00
#
_symmetry.space_group_name_H-M   'P 1'
#
loop_
_entity.id
_entity.type
_entity.pdbx_description
1 polymer ?
#
loop_
_entity_poly.entity_id
_entity_poly.type
_entity_poly.pdbx_seq_one_letter_code
_entity_poly.pdbx_strand_id
1 'polypeptide(L)'
;MFPLSKEAGGLGLCRDVPFKSTDDPAYQQILAAVRRASTELQTHKRFDMPGFRPNEHYIREMQRFGILPRDLKPTDAIDVYAADRAYWRSFDYQPQTNQAGDIGGP
;
A
#
# COMPACT_ATOMS: atom_id res chain seq x y z
N MET A 1 23.45 1.31 0.80
CA MET A 1 24.56 0.49 1.33
C MET A 1 25.24 -0.16 0.15
N PHE A 2 26.55 0.00 -0.03
CA PHE A 2 27.27 -0.41 -1.23
C PHE A 2 28.37 -1.42 -0.87
N PRO A 3 28.00 -2.69 -0.64
CA PRO A 3 28.85 -3.62 0.09
C PRO A 3 29.92 -4.32 -0.78
N LEU A 4 29.99 -3.99 -2.08
CA LEU A 4 31.00 -4.48 -3.02
C LEU A 4 31.94 -3.34 -3.44
N SER A 5 33.19 -3.69 -3.76
CA SER A 5 34.16 -2.77 -4.37
C SER A 5 33.74 -2.38 -5.80
N LYS A 6 34.39 -1.37 -6.39
CA LYS A 6 34.11 -0.98 -7.79
C LYS A 6 34.46 -2.08 -8.78
N GLU A 7 35.56 -2.79 -8.53
CA GLU A 7 36.05 -3.90 -9.35
C GLU A 7 35.08 -5.09 -9.34
N ALA A 8 34.40 -5.31 -8.22
CA ALA A 8 33.34 -6.31 -8.08
C ALA A 8 31.95 -5.80 -8.52
N GLY A 9 31.86 -4.64 -9.20
CA GLY A 9 30.61 -4.08 -9.73
C GLY A 9 29.77 -3.29 -8.72
N GLY A 10 30.30 -2.99 -7.54
CA GLY A 10 29.69 -2.10 -6.54
C GLY A 10 30.09 -0.63 -6.71
N LEU A 11 29.67 0.23 -5.78
CA LEU A 11 30.06 1.65 -5.79
C LEU A 11 31.35 1.93 -5.00
N GLY A 12 31.88 0.97 -4.24
CA GLY A 12 33.11 1.13 -3.44
C GLY A 12 33.03 2.25 -2.39
N LEU A 13 31.84 2.53 -1.85
CA LEU A 13 31.60 3.62 -0.89
C LEU A 13 31.73 3.18 0.58
N CYS A 14 31.82 1.87 0.84
CA CYS A 14 32.09 1.36 2.18
C CYS A 14 33.60 1.45 2.49
N ARG A 15 33.95 1.88 3.71
CA ARG A 15 35.35 2.00 4.18
C ARG A 15 36.07 0.65 4.15
N ASP A 16 35.39 -0.38 4.63
CA ASP A 16 35.79 -1.78 4.50
C ASP A 16 34.85 -2.46 3.50
N VAL A 17 35.37 -3.32 2.63
CA VAL A 17 34.56 -4.07 1.67
C VAL A 17 34.07 -5.36 2.36
N PRO A 18 32.80 -5.45 2.79
CA PRO A 18 32.32 -6.59 3.56
C PRO A 18 32.19 -7.88 2.74
N PHE A 19 32.10 -7.80 1.41
CA PHE A 19 32.00 -8.98 0.52
C PHE A 19 33.10 -8.96 -0.55
N LYS A 20 33.80 -10.09 -0.71
CA LYS A 20 34.94 -10.17 -1.63
C LYS A 20 34.54 -10.14 -3.11
N SER A 21 33.38 -10.72 -3.44
CA SER A 21 32.84 -10.79 -4.79
C SER A 21 31.33 -11.02 -4.73
N THR A 22 30.69 -11.07 -5.90
CA THR A 22 29.30 -11.50 -6.03
C THR A 22 29.08 -12.95 -5.65
N ASP A 23 30.12 -13.79 -5.59
CA ASP A 23 30.00 -15.20 -5.21
C ASP A 23 30.17 -15.43 -3.70
N ASP A 24 30.41 -14.36 -2.94
CA ASP A 24 30.51 -14.43 -1.49
C ASP A 24 29.21 -15.05 -0.89
N PRO A 25 29.31 -16.09 -0.03
CA PRO A 25 28.13 -16.77 0.50
C PRO A 25 27.18 -15.84 1.27
N ALA A 26 27.72 -14.86 2.01
CA ALA A 26 26.90 -13.91 2.75
C ALA A 26 26.23 -12.90 1.81
N TYR A 27 26.93 -12.47 0.75
CA TYR A 27 26.33 -11.66 -0.31
C TYR A 27 25.18 -12.40 -1.00
N GLN A 28 25.37 -13.67 -1.38
CA GLN A 28 24.35 -14.49 -2.05
C GLN A 28 23.11 -14.70 -1.17
N GLN A 29 23.28 -14.89 0.15
CA GLN A 29 22.16 -14.98 1.08
C GLN A 29 21.31 -13.71 1.10
N ILE A 30 21.95 -12.54 1.19
CA ILE A 30 21.24 -11.24 1.17
C ILE A 30 20.56 -11.04 -0.19
N LEU A 31 21.25 -11.33 -1.29
CA LEU A 31 20.69 -11.22 -2.63
C LEU A 31 19.45 -12.11 -2.80
N ALA A 32 19.49 -13.34 -2.29
CA ALA A 32 18.35 -14.25 -2.30
C ALA A 32 17.17 -13.68 -1.49
N ALA A 33 17.42 -13.08 -0.31
CA ALA A 33 16.40 -12.42 0.48
C ALA A 33 15.77 -11.22 -0.26
N VAL A 34 16.58 -10.37 -0.89
CA VAL A 34 16.11 -9.23 -1.68
C VAL A 34 15.27 -9.68 -2.87
N ARG A 35 15.70 -10.72 -3.60
CA ARG A 35 14.95 -11.29 -4.72
C ARG A 35 13.60 -11.86 -4.29
N ARG A 36 13.56 -12.55 -3.15
CA ARG A 36 12.31 -13.08 -2.57
C ARG A 36 11.36 -11.95 -2.21
N ALA A 37 11.83 -10.96 -1.46
CA ALA A 37 11.03 -9.79 -1.08
C ALA A 37 10.54 -9.00 -2.32
N SER A 38 11.36 -8.90 -3.37
CA SER A 38 10.96 -8.31 -4.64
C SER A 38 9.83 -9.10 -5.31
N THR A 39 9.94 -10.43 -5.31
CA THR A 39 8.89 -11.32 -5.87
C THR A 39 7.58 -11.20 -5.09
N GLU A 40 7.66 -11.21 -3.76
CA GLU A 40 6.50 -11.02 -2.88
C GLU A 40 5.84 -9.65 -3.11
N LEU A 41 6.64 -8.57 -3.21
CA LEU A 41 6.15 -7.23 -3.51
C LEU A 41 5.47 -7.15 -4.88
N GLN A 42 6.02 -7.79 -5.91
CA GLN A 42 5.38 -7.79 -7.24
C GLN A 42 4.09 -8.63 -7.27
N THR A 43 4.01 -9.67 -6.44
CA THR A 43 2.86 -10.56 -6.34
C THR A 43 1.71 -9.91 -5.58
N HIS A 44 1.97 -9.41 -4.37
CA HIS A 44 0.94 -8.82 -3.51
C HIS A 44 0.67 -7.34 -3.83
N LYS A 45 1.71 -6.64 -4.32
CA LYS A 45 1.70 -5.22 -4.68
C LYS A 45 1.51 -4.32 -3.47
N ARG A 46 2.11 -3.13 -3.53
CA ARG A 46 1.82 -2.04 -2.57
C ARG A 46 0.58 -1.28 -3.03
N PHE A 47 -0.08 -0.56 -2.12
CA PHE A 47 -1.34 0.15 -2.38
C PHE A 47 -1.33 1.11 -3.57
N ASP A 48 -0.15 1.63 -3.95
CA ASP A 48 0.06 2.55 -5.07
C ASP A 48 0.49 1.86 -6.36
N MET A 49 0.74 0.54 -6.33
CA MET A 49 1.18 -0.21 -7.50
C MET A 49 -0.01 -0.62 -8.40
N PRO A 50 0.13 -0.57 -9.73
CA PRO A 50 -0.93 -0.96 -10.65
C PRO A 50 -1.45 -2.37 -10.42
N GLY A 51 -2.77 -2.50 -10.30
CA GLY A 51 -3.44 -3.78 -10.06
C GLY A 51 -3.25 -4.31 -8.64
N PHE A 52 -2.88 -3.47 -7.67
CA PHE A 52 -3.06 -3.77 -6.26
C PHE A 52 -4.53 -4.01 -5.95
N ARG A 53 -4.79 -4.99 -5.09
CA ARG A 53 -6.10 -5.25 -4.52
C ARG A 53 -5.95 -5.45 -3.01
N PRO A 54 -6.71 -4.72 -2.17
CA PRO A 54 -6.74 -4.98 -0.74
C PRO A 54 -7.13 -6.42 -0.42
N ASN A 55 -6.76 -6.87 0.78
CA ASN A 55 -7.17 -8.19 1.26
C ASN A 55 -8.68 -8.28 1.50
N GLU A 56 -9.16 -9.50 1.69
CA GLU A 56 -10.58 -9.80 1.93
C GLU A 56 -11.16 -9.10 3.17
N HIS A 57 -10.36 -8.86 4.20
CA HIS A 57 -10.82 -8.22 5.44
C HIS A 57 -11.12 -6.73 5.20
N TYR A 58 -10.26 -6.01 4.49
CA TYR A 58 -10.52 -4.63 4.09
C TYR A 58 -11.81 -4.54 3.26
N ILE A 59 -11.97 -5.42 2.26
CA ILE A 59 -13.15 -5.43 1.39
C ILE A 59 -14.41 -5.68 2.23
N ARG A 60 -14.40 -6.68 3.11
CA ARG A 60 -15.53 -7.00 3.99
C ARG A 60 -15.94 -5.81 4.87
N GLU A 61 -14.98 -5.13 5.49
CA GLU A 61 -15.31 -3.98 6.35
C GLU A 61 -15.82 -2.79 5.54
N MET A 62 -15.20 -2.47 4.39
CA MET A 62 -15.70 -1.40 3.52
C MET A 62 -17.11 -1.68 2.97
N GLN A 63 -17.45 -2.95 2.71
CA GLN A 63 -18.82 -3.36 2.36
C GLN A 63 -19.78 -3.20 3.54
N ARG A 64 -19.34 -3.51 4.75
CA ARG A 64 -20.12 -3.35 5.98
C ARG A 64 -20.45 -1.88 6.26
N PHE A 65 -19.52 -0.98 6.00
CA PHE A 65 -19.72 0.47 6.11
C PHE A 65 -20.52 1.08 4.95
N GLY A 66 -20.86 0.29 3.92
CA GLY A 66 -21.60 0.78 2.74
C GLY A 66 -20.76 1.58 1.75
N ILE A 67 -19.43 1.48 1.83
CA ILE A 67 -18.48 2.20 0.96
C ILE A 67 -18.20 1.41 -0.32
N LEU A 68 -18.09 0.08 -0.21
CA LEU A 68 -17.94 -0.81 -1.37
C LEU A 68 -19.23 -1.60 -1.64
N PRO A 69 -19.53 -1.95 -2.90
CA PRO A 69 -20.67 -2.79 -3.26
C PRO A 69 -20.56 -4.20 -2.63
N ARG A 70 -21.69 -4.75 -2.16
CA ARG A 70 -21.72 -6.10 -1.57
C ARG A 70 -21.51 -7.22 -2.59
N ASP A 71 -21.80 -6.96 -3.85
CA ASP A 71 -21.69 -7.87 -4.99
C ASP A 71 -20.38 -7.69 -5.79
N LEU A 72 -19.41 -6.96 -5.22
CA LEU A 72 -18.09 -6.73 -5.83
C LEU A 72 -17.39 -8.05 -6.17
N LYS A 73 -17.06 -8.24 -7.45
CA LYS A 73 -16.43 -9.47 -7.93
C LYS A 73 -14.93 -9.49 -7.62
N PRO A 74 -14.30 -10.67 -7.61
CA PRO A 74 -12.85 -10.79 -7.38
C PRO A 74 -11.99 -10.00 -8.38
N THR A 75 -12.47 -9.80 -9.60
CA THR A 75 -11.76 -9.12 -10.69
C THR A 75 -12.08 -7.62 -10.80
N ASP A 76 -13.09 -7.13 -10.09
CA ASP A 76 -13.50 -5.74 -10.21
C ASP A 76 -12.42 -4.81 -9.63
N ALA A 77 -12.09 -3.75 -10.36
CA ALA A 77 -11.12 -2.77 -9.89
C ALA A 77 -11.67 -2.04 -8.64
N ILE A 78 -10.79 -1.77 -7.68
CA ILE A 78 -11.11 -0.97 -6.49
C ILE A 78 -10.25 0.28 -6.53
N ASP A 79 -10.88 1.45 -6.58
CA ASP A 79 -10.19 2.70 -6.28
C ASP A 79 -10.05 2.82 -4.75
N VAL A 80 -8.91 2.32 -4.26
CA VAL A 80 -8.59 2.28 -2.83
C VAL A 80 -8.50 3.66 -2.21
N TYR A 81 -8.05 4.67 -2.96
CA TYR A 81 -8.00 6.03 -2.46
C TYR A 81 -9.40 6.64 -2.34
N ALA A 82 -10.31 6.35 -3.27
CA ALA A 82 -11.70 6.77 -3.16
C ALA A 82 -12.41 6.08 -1.99
N ALA A 83 -12.19 4.78 -1.80
CA ALA A 83 -12.76 4.02 -0.69
C ALA A 83 -12.27 4.59 0.67
N ASP A 84 -10.97 4.83 0.83
CA ASP A 84 -10.43 5.42 2.06
C ASP A 84 -10.95 6.84 2.30
N ARG A 85 -11.04 7.69 1.26
CA ARG A 85 -11.63 9.02 1.41
C ARG A 85 -13.08 8.97 1.86
N ALA A 86 -13.87 8.04 1.31
CA ALA A 86 -15.26 7.86 1.71
C ALA A 86 -15.37 7.34 3.16
N TYR A 87 -14.49 6.42 3.56
CA TYR A 87 -14.39 5.97 4.95
C TYR A 87 -14.10 7.13 5.91
N TRP A 88 -13.09 7.95 5.63
CA TRP A 88 -12.76 9.08 6.49
C TRP A 88 -13.88 10.13 6.55
N ARG A 89 -14.53 10.43 5.42
CA ARG A 89 -15.69 11.34 5.38
C ARG A 89 -16.88 10.83 6.17
N SER A 90 -17.01 9.53 6.39
CA SER A 90 -18.10 8.98 7.20
C SER A 90 -18.06 9.41 8.66
N PHE A 91 -16.91 9.91 9.14
CA PHE A 91 -16.74 10.48 10.48
C PHE A 91 -16.95 12.00 10.53
N ASP A 92 -17.13 12.66 9.39
CA ASP A 92 -17.31 14.10 9.35
C ASP A 92 -18.65 14.48 9.99
N TYR A 93 -18.61 15.45 10.90
CA TYR A 93 -19.81 16.03 11.47
C TYR A 93 -20.61 16.77 10.40
N GLN A 94 -21.83 16.31 10.14
CA GLN A 94 -22.79 17.01 9.29
C GLN A 94 -23.76 17.77 10.22
N PRO A 95 -23.68 19.12 10.30
CA PRO A 95 -24.65 19.88 11.06
C PRO A 95 -26.03 19.65 10.44
N GLN A 96 -27.00 19.27 11.28
CA GLN A 96 -28.39 19.26 10.83
C GLN A 96 -28.75 20.70 10.48
N THR A 97 -29.02 20.95 9.19
CA THR A 97 -29.64 22.19 8.79
C THR A 97 -31.03 22.17 9.40
N ASN A 98 -31.20 22.81 10.56
CA ASN A 98 -32.51 23.13 11.05
C ASN A 98 -33.18 23.92 9.94
N GLN A 99 -34.12 23.29 9.24
CA GLN A 99 -35.10 23.98 8.42
C GLN A 99 -35.64 25.09 9.32
N ALA A 100 -35.28 26.34 9.01
CA ALA A 100 -35.75 27.49 9.74
C ALA A 100 -37.27 27.39 9.69
N GLY A 101 -37.85 27.00 10.84
CA GLY A 101 -39.28 27.04 11.03
C GLY A 101 -39.71 28.45 10.67
N ASP A 102 -40.56 28.52 9.67
CA ASP A 102 -41.38 29.67 9.33
C ASP A 102 -42.09 30.14 10.61
N ILE A 103 -41.41 31.00 11.38
CA ILE A 103 -42.03 31.79 12.43
C ILE A 103 -42.61 33.01 11.76
N GLY A 104 -43.68 32.77 11.00
CA GLY A 104 -44.67 33.79 10.66
C GLY A 104 -45.19 34.40 11.96
N GLY A 105 -44.72 35.60 12.25
CA GLY A 105 -45.22 36.43 13.35
C GLY A 105 -46.46 37.20 12.92
N PRO A 106 -47.46 37.38 13.82
CA PRO A 106 -48.71 38.10 13.55
C PRO A 106 -48.53 39.60 13.32
#